data_AF-A0A2V8KMM3-F1
#
_entry.id   AF-A0A2V8KMM3-F1
#
_cell.length_a   1.000
_cell.length_b   1.000
_cell.length_c   1.000
_cell.angle_alpha   90.00
_cell.angle_beta   90.00
_cell.angle_gamma   90.00
#
_symmetry.space_group_name_H-M   'P 1'
#
loop_
_entity.id
_entity.type
_entity.pdbx_description
1 polymer ?
#
loop_
_entity_poly.entity_id
_entity_poly.type
_entity_poly.pdbx_seq_one_letter_code
_entity_poly.pdbx_strand_id
1 'polypeptide(L)'
;MTDARDARETTRELADARAKYHGKIIPKPALRVMDAETARLAASRLASRALKAGDSAPDFILPDAQGNPVRLYSLLREGRVVVVFYRGGWCPYCNLHLPGFQRCLAQIRELGGQVVAISPQLPDNSLSTQEKNALAFPVLSDVGNKIARKFGVVFKLSKGLLDLYRTFGHALEDANGASGKGELPVPGTFLIDRNGTIRLVHVDVDYTRRLDPDDVIAALKKLNGVEAGRTNDETGK
;
A
#
# COMPACT_ATOMS: atom_id res chain seq x y z
N MET A 1 3.41 14.20 -27.48
CA MET A 1 3.13 15.16 -26.41
C MET A 1 2.89 14.35 -25.14
N THR A 2 3.92 14.16 -24.33
CA THR A 2 3.78 13.57 -23.00
C THR A 2 3.11 14.63 -22.14
N ASP A 3 1.85 14.41 -21.77
CA ASP A 3 1.14 15.28 -20.86
C ASP A 3 1.94 15.33 -19.55
N ALA A 4 2.36 16.52 -19.14
CA ALA A 4 3.21 16.67 -17.96
C ALA A 4 2.39 16.24 -16.73
N ARG A 5 2.76 15.11 -16.12
CA ARG A 5 2.07 14.63 -14.91
C ARG A 5 2.14 15.70 -13.83
N ASP A 6 1.00 15.96 -13.20
CA ASP A 6 0.92 16.89 -12.09
C ASP A 6 1.62 16.33 -10.84
N ALA A 7 2.58 17.07 -10.31
CA ALA A 7 3.35 16.66 -9.15
C ALA A 7 2.44 16.68 -7.90
N ARG A 8 2.52 15.64 -7.06
CA ARG A 8 1.76 15.49 -5.82
C ARG A 8 0.24 15.39 -6.01
N GLU A 9 -0.19 14.96 -7.19
CA GLU A 9 -1.61 14.82 -7.53
C GLU A 9 -2.34 13.89 -6.55
N THR A 10 -1.74 12.73 -6.23
CA THR A 10 -2.35 11.75 -5.32
C THR A 10 -2.57 12.35 -3.93
N THR A 11 -1.61 13.12 -3.42
CA THR A 11 -1.75 13.85 -2.14
C THR A 11 -2.96 14.79 -2.16
N ARG A 12 -3.16 15.54 -3.25
CA ARG A 12 -4.30 16.45 -3.40
C ARG A 12 -5.62 15.69 -3.49
N GLU A 13 -5.70 14.64 -4.31
CA GLU A 13 -6.89 13.79 -4.43
C GLU A 13 -7.29 13.19 -3.07
N LEU A 14 -6.33 12.74 -2.27
CA LEU A 14 -6.58 12.21 -0.93
C LEU A 14 -7.08 13.29 0.03
N ALA A 15 -6.54 14.51 -0.04
CA ALA A 15 -6.98 15.65 0.77
C ALA A 15 -8.41 16.08 0.41
N ASP A 16 -8.72 16.17 -0.88
CA ASP A 16 -10.05 16.52 -1.39
C ASP A 16 -11.07 15.45 -1.04
N ALA A 17 -10.69 14.18 -1.19
CA ALA A 17 -11.51 13.05 -0.77
C ALA A 17 -11.78 13.09 0.73
N ARG A 18 -10.78 13.41 1.55
CA ARG A 18 -10.97 13.56 3.00
C ARG A 18 -11.94 14.68 3.33
N ALA A 19 -11.77 15.86 2.73
CA ALA A 19 -12.69 16.98 2.91
C ALA A 19 -14.12 16.63 2.50
N LYS A 20 -14.30 15.95 1.35
CA LYS A 20 -15.59 15.51 0.85
C LYS A 20 -16.24 14.47 1.76
N TYR A 21 -15.53 13.38 2.06
CA TYR A 21 -16.09 12.26 2.80
C TYR A 21 -16.39 12.64 4.26
N HIS A 22 -15.46 13.31 4.94
CA HIS A 22 -15.64 13.70 6.35
C HIS A 22 -16.56 14.91 6.51
N GLY A 23 -16.67 15.78 5.49
CA GLY A 23 -17.54 16.94 5.54
C GLY A 23 -18.99 16.65 5.16
N LYS A 24 -19.22 15.73 4.22
CA LYS A 24 -20.53 15.62 3.52
C LYS A 24 -21.11 14.22 3.41
N ILE A 25 -20.29 13.17 3.37
CA ILE A 25 -20.77 11.81 3.01
C ILE A 25 -20.89 10.90 4.23
N ILE A 26 -19.87 10.84 5.08
CA ILE A 26 -19.86 9.96 6.24
C ILE A 26 -20.65 10.63 7.37
N PRO A 27 -21.68 9.98 7.93
CA PRO A 27 -22.44 10.54 9.04
C PRO A 27 -21.56 10.82 10.27
N LYS A 28 -21.83 11.91 11.00
CA LYS A 28 -21.05 12.30 12.20
C LYS A 28 -20.89 11.16 13.23
N PRO A 29 -21.92 10.34 13.55
CA PRO A 29 -21.74 9.20 14.45
C PRO A 29 -20.73 8.17 13.92
N ALA A 30 -20.76 7.89 12.61
CA ALA A 30 -19.80 6.98 11.97
C ALA A 30 -18.37 7.55 12.00
N LEU A 31 -18.20 8.86 11.74
CA LEU A 31 -16.89 9.52 11.86
C LEU A 31 -16.31 9.40 13.26
N ARG A 32 -17.12 9.57 14.31
CA ARG A 32 -16.66 9.41 15.70
C ARG A 32 -16.11 8.00 15.97
N VAL A 33 -16.73 6.96 15.42
CA VAL A 33 -16.23 5.58 15.53
C VAL A 33 -14.90 5.41 14.81
N MET A 34 -14.77 5.96 13.59
CA MET A 34 -13.52 5.90 12.82
C MET A 34 -12.38 6.70 13.49
N ASP A 35 -12.68 7.88 14.00
CA ASP A 35 -11.73 8.76 14.69
C ASP A 35 -11.27 8.11 16.01
N ALA A 36 -12.20 7.50 16.76
CA ALA A 36 -11.88 6.76 17.97
C ALA A 36 -10.98 5.54 17.68
N GLU A 37 -11.24 4.81 16.60
CA GLU A 37 -10.36 3.71 16.19
C GLU A 37 -8.97 4.23 15.82
N THR A 38 -8.89 5.32 15.06
CA THR A 38 -7.61 5.94 14.66
C THR A 38 -6.80 6.35 15.89
N ALA A 39 -7.45 7.00 16.87
CA ALA A 39 -6.82 7.36 18.14
C ALA A 39 -6.35 6.13 18.94
N ARG A 40 -7.17 5.07 18.99
CA ARG A 40 -6.81 3.79 19.63
C ARG A 40 -5.58 3.16 18.98
N LEU A 41 -5.51 3.15 17.65
CA LEU A 41 -4.37 2.61 16.90
C LEU A 41 -3.11 3.45 17.10
N ALA A 42 -3.24 4.78 17.11
CA ALA A 42 -2.14 5.69 17.42
C ALA A 42 -1.57 5.42 18.82
N ALA A 43 -2.43 5.27 19.83
CA ALA A 43 -2.02 4.93 21.20
C ALA A 43 -1.35 3.56 21.30
N SER A 44 -1.73 2.60 20.45
CA SER A 44 -1.12 1.25 20.42
C SER A 44 0.31 1.20 19.88
N ARG A 45 0.81 2.31 19.32
CA ARG A 45 2.13 2.42 18.66
C ARG A 45 2.32 1.44 17.50
N LEU A 46 1.24 1.01 16.84
CA LEU A 46 1.31 0.05 15.75
C LEU A 46 2.27 0.48 14.64
N ALA A 47 2.17 1.72 14.17
CA ALA A 47 3.05 2.23 13.11
C ALA A 47 4.54 2.13 13.47
N SER A 48 4.92 2.29 14.74
CA SER A 48 6.31 2.16 15.19
C SER A 48 6.85 0.72 15.24
N ARG A 49 5.96 -0.27 15.21
CA ARG A 49 6.29 -1.71 15.16
C ARG A 49 6.39 -2.25 13.73
N ALA A 50 5.98 -1.46 12.74
CA ALA A 50 6.19 -1.81 11.35
C ALA A 50 7.70 -1.83 11.03
N LEU A 51 8.07 -2.61 10.02
CA LEU A 51 9.45 -2.60 9.50
C LEU A 51 9.86 -1.20 9.08
N LYS A 52 11.14 -0.89 9.25
CA LYS A 52 11.72 0.44 9.05
C LYS A 52 12.73 0.43 7.90
N ALA A 53 13.12 1.62 7.46
CA ALA A 53 14.24 1.74 6.55
C ALA A 53 15.51 1.13 7.20
N GLY A 54 16.22 0.31 6.43
CA GLY A 54 17.37 -0.47 6.90
C GLY A 54 17.04 -1.94 7.22
N ASP A 55 15.79 -2.26 7.52
CA ASP A 55 15.39 -3.65 7.80
C ASP A 55 15.37 -4.50 6.51
N SER A 56 15.56 -5.81 6.66
CA SER A 56 15.34 -6.77 5.57
C SER A 56 13.85 -7.06 5.39
N ALA A 57 13.37 -6.96 4.15
CA ALA A 57 12.01 -7.31 3.79
C ALA A 57 11.82 -8.84 3.81
N PRO A 58 10.82 -9.37 4.52
CA PRO A 58 10.49 -10.79 4.48
C PRO A 58 10.08 -11.23 3.07
N ASP A 59 10.67 -12.32 2.56
CA ASP A 59 10.21 -12.91 1.29
C ASP A 59 8.76 -13.41 1.42
N PHE A 60 8.06 -13.40 0.29
CA PHE A 60 6.70 -13.90 0.17
C PHE A 60 6.46 -14.53 -1.19
N ILE A 61 5.48 -15.42 -1.23
CA ILE A 61 4.84 -15.89 -2.46
C ILE A 61 3.34 -15.70 -2.25
N LEU A 62 2.71 -14.87 -3.07
CA LEU A 62 1.29 -14.62 -3.01
C LEU A 62 0.67 -14.79 -4.40
N PRO A 63 -0.57 -15.30 -4.49
CA PRO A 63 -1.27 -15.34 -5.77
C PRO A 63 -1.67 -13.93 -6.21
N ASP A 64 -1.55 -13.65 -7.50
CA ASP A 64 -2.22 -12.53 -8.14
C ASP A 64 -3.73 -12.78 -8.31
N ALA A 65 -4.43 -11.86 -8.97
CA ALA A 65 -5.87 -11.97 -9.23
C ALA A 65 -6.26 -13.13 -10.16
N GLN A 66 -5.32 -13.69 -10.92
CA GLN A 66 -5.50 -14.85 -11.79
C GLN A 66 -5.05 -16.15 -11.11
N GLY A 67 -4.53 -16.08 -9.88
CA GLY A 67 -4.01 -17.22 -9.14
C GLY A 67 -2.54 -17.54 -9.43
N ASN A 68 -1.84 -16.75 -10.25
CA ASN A 68 -0.43 -16.99 -10.54
C ASN A 68 0.42 -16.61 -9.33
N PRO A 69 1.42 -17.42 -8.95
CA PRO A 69 2.28 -17.12 -7.83
C PRO A 69 3.28 -16.00 -8.18
N VAL A 70 3.29 -14.93 -7.38
CA VAL A 70 4.26 -13.83 -7.45
C VAL A 70 5.16 -13.87 -6.21
N ARG A 71 6.48 -13.94 -6.43
CA ARG A 71 7.49 -13.97 -5.36
C ARG A 71 8.26 -12.65 -5.30
N LEU A 72 8.38 -12.06 -4.11
CA LEU A 72 9.15 -10.81 -3.90
C LEU A 72 10.58 -10.94 -4.42
N TYR A 73 11.31 -11.96 -4.00
CA TYR A 73 12.71 -12.11 -4.37
C TYR A 73 12.92 -12.41 -5.87
N SER A 74 11.88 -12.85 -6.58
CA SER A 74 11.94 -12.92 -8.05
C SER A 74 11.89 -11.53 -8.68
N LEU A 75 10.96 -10.69 -8.22
CA LEU A 75 10.87 -9.29 -8.65
C LEU A 75 12.14 -8.50 -8.31
N LEU A 76 12.72 -8.71 -7.13
CA LEU A 76 13.95 -8.03 -6.71
C LEU A 76 15.18 -8.31 -7.60
N ARG A 77 15.19 -9.43 -8.33
CA ARG A 77 16.26 -9.70 -9.33
C ARG A 77 16.16 -8.76 -10.53
N GLU A 78 14.93 -8.38 -10.91
CA GLU A 78 14.62 -7.52 -12.05
C GLU A 78 14.74 -6.03 -11.71
N GLY A 79 14.39 -5.64 -10.49
CA GLY A 79 14.43 -4.24 -10.08
C GLY A 79 14.05 -4.04 -8.61
N ARG A 80 14.00 -2.78 -8.18
CA ARG A 80 13.52 -2.43 -6.84
C ARG A 80 12.01 -2.58 -6.79
N VAL A 81 11.45 -3.00 -5.65
CA VAL A 81 10.01 -3.27 -5.54
C VAL A 81 9.37 -2.33 -4.53
N VAL A 82 8.29 -1.68 -4.94
CA VAL A 82 7.41 -0.88 -4.10
C VAL A 82 6.24 -1.78 -3.69
N VAL A 83 6.17 -2.14 -2.43
CA VAL A 83 5.05 -2.89 -1.85
C VAL A 83 4.05 -1.91 -1.26
N VAL A 84 2.80 -1.96 -1.73
CA VAL A 84 1.70 -1.13 -1.25
C VAL A 84 0.66 -2.02 -0.56
N PHE A 85 0.64 -2.01 0.77
CA PHE A 85 -0.42 -2.63 1.55
C PHE A 85 -1.67 -1.74 1.53
N TYR A 86 -2.81 -2.32 1.18
CA TYR A 86 -4.10 -1.65 1.15
C TYR A 86 -5.20 -2.49 1.79
N ARG A 87 -6.30 -1.84 2.16
CA ARG A 87 -7.36 -2.44 2.98
C ARG A 87 -8.29 -3.35 2.17
N GLY A 88 -8.60 -2.94 0.95
CA GLY A 88 -9.43 -3.65 -0.01
C GLY A 88 -10.09 -2.71 -1.02
N GLY A 89 -10.64 -3.26 -2.11
CA GLY A 89 -11.26 -2.51 -3.21
C GLY A 89 -12.53 -1.73 -2.82
N TRP A 90 -13.15 -2.08 -1.69
CA TRP A 90 -14.27 -1.32 -1.11
C TRP A 90 -13.82 0.01 -0.48
N CYS A 91 -12.53 0.22 -0.25
CA CYS A 91 -12.03 1.41 0.42
C CYS A 91 -11.80 2.55 -0.59
N PRO A 92 -12.50 3.70 -0.47
CA PRO A 92 -12.42 4.77 -1.47
C PRO A 92 -11.02 5.38 -1.58
N TYR A 93 -10.28 5.48 -0.48
CA TYR A 93 -8.90 5.97 -0.50
C TYR A 93 -7.93 4.99 -1.18
N CYS A 94 -8.24 3.68 -1.22
CA CYS A 94 -7.45 2.72 -2.01
C CYS A 94 -7.66 2.94 -3.50
N ASN A 95 -8.88 3.28 -3.89
CA ASN A 95 -9.28 3.54 -5.27
C ASN A 95 -8.81 4.91 -5.78
N LEU A 96 -8.14 5.71 -4.94
CA LEU A 96 -7.38 6.90 -5.33
C LEU A 96 -5.88 6.60 -5.35
N HIS A 97 -5.39 5.88 -4.34
CA HIS A 97 -3.96 5.62 -4.17
C HIS A 97 -3.38 4.69 -5.24
N LEU A 98 -4.08 3.60 -5.58
CA LEU A 98 -3.59 2.65 -6.59
C LEU A 98 -3.56 3.26 -8.00
N PRO A 99 -4.60 4.01 -8.45
CA PRO A 99 -4.50 4.79 -9.68
C PRO A 99 -3.38 5.85 -9.66
N GLY A 100 -3.10 6.48 -8.53
CA GLY A 100 -1.93 7.36 -8.37
C GLY A 100 -0.61 6.65 -8.72
N PHE A 101 -0.42 5.44 -8.21
CA PHE A 101 0.73 4.60 -8.58
C PHE A 101 0.71 4.20 -10.06
N GLN A 102 -0.46 3.90 -10.62
CA GLN A 102 -0.60 3.58 -12.05
C GLN A 102 -0.16 4.76 -12.94
N ARG A 103 -0.56 5.99 -12.61
CA ARG A 103 -0.14 7.20 -13.34
C ARG A 103 1.38 7.41 -13.30
N CYS A 104 2.03 6.96 -12.23
CA CYS A 104 3.47 7.08 -12.02
C CYS A 104 4.27 5.86 -12.49
N LEU A 105 3.61 4.79 -12.92
CA LEU A 105 4.23 3.48 -13.13
C LEU A 105 5.35 3.50 -14.17
N ALA A 106 5.17 4.23 -15.28
CA ALA A 106 6.17 4.34 -16.34
C ALA A 106 7.47 4.98 -15.82
N GLN A 107 7.35 6.06 -15.05
CA GLN A 107 8.50 6.75 -14.45
C GLN A 107 9.17 5.92 -13.36
N ILE A 108 8.39 5.19 -12.56
CA ILE A 108 8.92 4.23 -11.57
C ILE A 108 9.74 3.14 -12.28
N ARG A 109 9.23 2.60 -13.40
CA ARG A 109 9.92 1.58 -14.22
C ARG A 109 11.19 2.09 -14.86
N GLU A 110 11.17 3.31 -15.41
CA GLU A 110 12.36 3.96 -16.00
C GLU A 110 13.49 4.09 -14.97
N LEU A 111 13.14 4.31 -13.69
CA LEU A 111 14.10 4.38 -12.59
C LEU A 111 14.50 3.00 -12.01
N GLY A 112 14.11 1.90 -12.65
CA GLY A 112 14.41 0.53 -12.22
C GLY A 112 13.54 0.06 -11.05
N GLY A 113 12.36 0.65 -10.87
CA GLY A 113 11.38 0.28 -9.87
C GLY A 113 10.19 -0.52 -10.44
N GLN A 114 9.55 -1.29 -9.58
CA GLN A 114 8.33 -2.05 -9.85
C GLN A 114 7.34 -1.79 -8.72
N VAL A 115 6.05 -2.01 -8.94
CA VAL A 115 5.00 -1.84 -7.92
C VAL A 115 4.27 -3.17 -7.73
N VAL A 116 3.89 -3.50 -6.50
CA VAL A 116 2.94 -4.56 -6.18
C VAL A 116 1.98 -4.07 -5.11
N ALA A 117 0.70 -4.36 -5.24
CA ALA A 117 -0.31 -4.05 -4.24
C ALA A 117 -0.74 -5.32 -3.50
N ILE A 118 -0.93 -5.26 -2.18
CA ILE A 118 -1.25 -6.42 -1.35
C ILE A 118 -2.44 -6.09 -0.43
N SER A 119 -3.47 -6.92 -0.43
CA SER A 119 -4.59 -6.85 0.52
C SER A 119 -4.96 -8.23 1.07
N PRO A 120 -5.72 -8.33 2.18
CA PRO A 120 -6.22 -9.61 2.67
C PRO A 120 -7.38 -10.19 1.87
N GLN A 121 -7.85 -9.47 0.85
CA GLN A 121 -9.02 -9.91 0.08
C GLN A 121 -8.71 -11.17 -0.71
N LEU A 122 -9.71 -12.04 -0.85
CA LEU A 122 -9.64 -13.20 -1.73
C LEU A 122 -9.33 -12.75 -3.18
N PRO A 123 -8.68 -13.58 -4.01
CA PRO A 123 -8.26 -13.18 -5.36
C PRO A 123 -9.41 -12.65 -6.24
N ASP A 124 -10.60 -13.23 -6.12
CA ASP A 124 -11.83 -12.79 -6.79
C ASP A 124 -12.34 -11.42 -6.29
N ASN A 125 -12.14 -11.12 -5.01
CA ASN A 125 -12.67 -9.94 -4.33
C ASN A 125 -11.69 -8.76 -4.19
N SER A 126 -10.43 -8.88 -4.63
CA SER A 126 -9.36 -7.89 -4.39
C SER A 126 -9.58 -6.51 -5.04
N LEU A 127 -10.20 -6.49 -6.22
CA LEU A 127 -10.60 -5.33 -7.02
C LEU A 127 -11.62 -5.81 -8.05
N SER A 128 -12.48 -4.93 -8.57
CA SER A 128 -13.34 -5.25 -9.71
C SER A 128 -12.50 -5.59 -10.95
N THR A 129 -13.06 -6.33 -11.89
CA THR A 129 -12.38 -6.66 -13.15
C THR A 129 -11.90 -5.41 -13.89
N GLN A 130 -12.70 -4.34 -13.88
CA GLN A 130 -12.33 -3.07 -14.50
C GLN A 130 -11.13 -2.41 -13.79
N GLU A 131 -11.15 -2.38 -12.46
CA GLU A 131 -10.03 -1.82 -11.67
C GLU A 131 -8.76 -2.65 -11.87
N LYS A 132 -8.85 -3.98 -11.89
CA LYS A 132 -7.71 -4.87 -12.19
C LYS A 132 -7.15 -4.60 -13.58
N ASN A 133 -8.00 -4.49 -14.59
CA ASN A 133 -7.59 -4.24 -15.97
C ASN A 133 -6.96 -2.84 -16.15
N ALA A 134 -7.30 -1.88 -15.28
CA ALA A 134 -6.72 -0.54 -15.29
C ALA A 134 -5.32 -0.49 -14.64
N LEU A 135 -4.94 -1.50 -13.85
CA LEU A 135 -3.63 -1.57 -13.19
C LEU A 135 -2.68 -2.47 -13.99
N ALA A 136 -1.54 -1.91 -14.37
CA ALA A 136 -0.49 -2.62 -15.10
C ALA A 136 0.59 -3.20 -14.16
N PHE A 137 0.26 -3.37 -12.88
CA PHE A 137 1.12 -3.98 -11.86
C PHE A 137 0.34 -5.03 -11.05
N PRO A 138 1.04 -6.04 -10.47
CA PRO A 138 0.37 -7.14 -9.76
C PRO A 138 -0.41 -6.67 -8.53
N VAL A 139 -1.63 -7.22 -8.38
CA VAL A 139 -2.47 -7.10 -7.18
C VAL A 139 -2.56 -8.48 -6.54
N LEU A 140 -2.04 -8.60 -5.33
CA LEU A 140 -1.79 -9.87 -4.65
C LEU A 140 -2.73 -10.06 -3.45
N SER A 141 -3.10 -11.31 -3.22
CA SER A 141 -4.00 -11.71 -2.13
C SER A 141 -3.22 -12.34 -0.97
N ASP A 142 -3.15 -11.63 0.16
CA ASP A 142 -2.56 -12.08 1.43
C ASP A 142 -3.64 -12.56 2.41
N VAL A 143 -4.36 -13.63 2.04
CA VAL A 143 -5.46 -14.17 2.85
C VAL A 143 -5.00 -14.47 4.29
N GLY A 144 -5.67 -13.83 5.25
CA GLY A 144 -5.32 -13.91 6.69
C GLY A 144 -4.19 -12.99 7.13
N ASN A 145 -3.80 -12.01 6.31
CA ASN A 145 -2.78 -11.00 6.60
C ASN A 145 -1.44 -11.62 7.03
N LYS A 146 -1.01 -12.72 6.41
CA LYS A 146 0.20 -13.45 6.84
C LYS A 146 1.45 -12.64 6.55
N ILE A 147 1.53 -12.04 5.36
CA ILE A 147 2.66 -11.21 4.93
C ILE A 147 2.58 -9.83 5.58
N ALA A 148 1.41 -9.20 5.58
CA ALA A 148 1.19 -7.93 6.26
C ALA A 148 1.61 -7.99 7.75
N ARG A 149 1.41 -9.12 8.43
CA ARG A 149 1.83 -9.31 9.82
C ARG A 149 3.35 -9.35 9.98
N LYS A 150 4.07 -9.96 9.02
CA LYS A 150 5.55 -9.94 9.01
C LYS A 150 6.11 -8.54 8.78
N PHE A 151 5.37 -7.67 8.09
CA PHE A 151 5.70 -6.25 7.94
C PHE A 151 5.28 -5.39 9.14
N GLY A 152 4.58 -5.97 10.12
CA GLY A 152 4.13 -5.27 11.32
C GLY A 152 2.96 -4.31 11.11
N VAL A 153 2.21 -4.47 10.00
CA VAL A 153 1.15 -3.52 9.60
C VAL A 153 -0.27 -4.03 9.84
N VAL A 154 -0.49 -5.04 10.69
CA VAL A 154 -1.83 -5.61 10.91
C VAL A 154 -2.44 -5.13 12.21
N PHE A 155 -3.73 -4.79 12.18
CA PHE A 155 -4.52 -4.53 13.38
C PHE A 155 -5.82 -5.32 13.38
N LYS A 156 -6.32 -5.60 14.58
CA LYS A 156 -7.67 -6.09 14.80
C LYS A 156 -8.62 -4.92 14.99
N LEU A 157 -9.72 -4.92 14.25
CA LEU A 157 -10.76 -3.91 14.31
C LEU A 157 -11.56 -4.05 15.61
N SER A 158 -11.97 -2.92 16.19
CA SER A 158 -12.97 -2.94 17.25
C SER A 158 -14.32 -3.43 16.73
N LYS A 159 -15.15 -3.99 17.63
CA LYS A 159 -16.51 -4.43 17.28
C LYS A 159 -17.32 -3.29 16.64
N GLY A 160 -17.25 -2.09 17.20
CA GLY A 160 -17.96 -0.93 16.69
C GLY A 160 -17.57 -0.57 15.25
N LEU A 161 -16.29 -0.71 14.89
CA LEU A 161 -15.84 -0.46 13.53
C LEU A 161 -16.27 -1.57 12.56
N LEU A 162 -16.25 -2.84 13.00
CA LEU A 162 -16.77 -3.96 12.20
C LEU A 162 -18.25 -3.78 11.90
N ASP A 163 -19.05 -3.46 12.92
CA ASP A 163 -20.48 -3.22 12.76
C ASP A 163 -20.73 -2.03 11.82
N LEU A 164 -19.94 -0.96 11.96
CA LEU A 164 -20.02 0.19 11.06
C LEU A 164 -19.74 -0.20 9.59
N TYR A 165 -18.72 -1.01 9.31
CA TYR A 165 -18.44 -1.45 7.93
C TYR A 165 -19.56 -2.30 7.36
N ARG A 166 -20.20 -3.15 8.17
CA ARG A 166 -21.41 -3.88 7.73
C ARG A 166 -22.55 -2.94 7.38
N THR A 167 -22.76 -1.85 8.15
CA THR A 167 -23.79 -0.85 7.80
C THR A 167 -23.52 -0.13 6.47
N PHE A 168 -22.26 -0.07 6.04
CA PHE A 168 -21.87 0.44 4.72
C PHE A 168 -21.85 -0.62 3.63
N GLY A 169 -22.33 -1.84 3.91
CA GLY A 169 -22.34 -2.94 2.94
C GLY A 169 -20.95 -3.56 2.71
N HIS A 170 -20.05 -3.44 3.68
CA HIS A 170 -18.68 -3.94 3.61
C HIS A 170 -18.42 -4.98 4.71
N ALA A 171 -19.08 -6.13 4.63
CA ALA A 171 -18.77 -7.27 5.49
C ALA A 171 -17.38 -7.81 5.10
N LEU A 172 -16.40 -7.68 6.01
CA LEU A 172 -15.01 -8.03 5.71
C LEU A 172 -14.82 -9.53 5.52
N GLU A 173 -15.64 -10.34 6.20
CA GLU A 173 -15.68 -11.79 6.07
C GLU A 173 -15.96 -12.26 4.64
N ASP A 174 -16.80 -11.53 3.89
CA ASP A 174 -17.14 -11.86 2.50
C ASP A 174 -15.94 -11.58 1.59
N ALA A 175 -15.26 -10.46 1.82
CA ALA A 175 -14.15 -10.01 1.00
C ALA A 175 -12.82 -10.73 1.32
N ASN A 176 -12.55 -11.02 2.60
CA ASN A 176 -11.27 -11.52 3.09
C ASN A 176 -11.30 -13.02 3.47
N GLY A 177 -12.47 -13.64 3.35
CA GLY A 177 -12.74 -15.02 3.79
C GLY A 177 -12.74 -15.20 5.31
N ALA A 178 -13.09 -16.41 5.76
CA ALA A 178 -13.19 -16.77 7.18
C ALA A 178 -11.88 -16.59 7.96
N SER A 179 -10.74 -16.55 7.27
CA SER A 179 -9.42 -16.29 7.87
C SER A 179 -9.20 -14.81 8.23
N GLY A 180 -10.05 -13.90 7.75
CA GLY A 180 -9.90 -12.46 7.93
C GLY A 180 -10.03 -11.98 9.38
N LYS A 181 -10.66 -12.75 10.29
CA LYS A 181 -10.71 -12.54 11.76
C LYS A 181 -11.00 -11.10 12.26
N GLY A 182 -11.64 -10.26 11.43
CA GLY A 182 -11.81 -8.84 11.70
C GLY A 182 -10.48 -8.09 11.80
N GLU A 183 -9.51 -8.44 10.96
CA GLU A 183 -8.21 -7.80 10.83
C GLU A 183 -8.07 -7.13 9.46
N LEU A 184 -7.38 -5.99 9.44
CA LEU A 184 -6.97 -5.31 8.22
C LEU A 184 -5.51 -4.85 8.35
N PRO A 185 -4.81 -4.67 7.23
CA PRO A 185 -3.56 -3.94 7.25
C PRO A 185 -3.85 -2.44 7.44
N VAL A 186 -3.02 -1.74 8.20
CA VAL A 186 -2.88 -0.29 8.02
C VAL A 186 -2.30 -0.02 6.63
N PRO A 187 -2.70 1.05 5.93
CA PRO A 187 -2.06 1.41 4.67
C PRO A 187 -0.56 1.59 4.87
N GLY A 188 0.23 0.98 3.99
CA GLY A 188 1.68 1.00 4.10
C GLY A 188 2.35 0.95 2.75
N THR A 189 3.41 1.73 2.58
CA THR A 189 4.24 1.72 1.37
C THR A 189 5.70 1.47 1.75
N PHE A 190 6.30 0.46 1.13
CA PHE A 190 7.68 0.05 1.36
C PHE A 190 8.43 0.02 0.03
N LEU A 191 9.49 0.80 -0.12
CA LEU A 191 10.43 0.65 -1.24
C LEU A 191 11.55 -0.30 -0.80
N ILE A 192 11.72 -1.41 -1.51
CA ILE A 192 12.68 -2.47 -1.22
C ILE A 192 13.70 -2.51 -2.35
N ASP A 193 14.99 -2.47 -2.01
CA ASP A 193 16.05 -2.60 -3.00
C ASP A 193 16.35 -4.05 -3.39
N ARG A 194 17.22 -4.23 -4.38
CA ARG A 194 17.57 -5.55 -4.95
C ARG A 194 18.22 -6.50 -3.93
N ASN A 195 18.75 -5.98 -2.83
CA ASN A 195 19.33 -6.76 -1.74
C ASN A 195 18.27 -7.15 -0.68
N GLY A 196 17.00 -6.83 -0.92
CA GLY A 196 15.92 -7.04 0.03
C GLY A 196 15.92 -6.04 1.18
N THR A 197 16.68 -4.94 1.10
CA THR A 197 16.70 -3.92 2.16
C THR A 197 15.63 -2.87 1.91
N ILE A 198 14.87 -2.53 2.95
CA ILE A 198 13.86 -1.47 2.89
C ILE A 198 14.57 -0.10 2.88
N ARG A 199 14.26 0.73 1.88
CA ARG A 199 14.87 2.06 1.66
C ARG A 199 13.92 3.22 1.93
N LEU A 200 12.61 3.01 1.79
CA LEU A 200 11.58 3.97 2.14
C LEU A 200 10.45 3.24 2.84
N VAL A 201 9.90 3.84 3.89
CA VAL A 201 8.72 3.35 4.59
C VAL A 201 7.77 4.51 4.83
N HIS A 202 6.49 4.27 4.56
CA HIS A 202 5.40 5.10 5.06
C HIS A 202 4.30 4.19 5.59
N VAL A 203 4.00 4.33 6.88
CA VAL A 203 2.93 3.61 7.56
C VAL A 203 2.19 4.61 8.43
N ASP A 204 0.90 4.80 8.19
CA ASP A 204 0.05 5.69 8.97
C ASP A 204 -1.21 4.94 9.43
N VAL A 205 -1.59 5.15 10.68
CA VAL A 205 -2.79 4.55 11.27
C VAL A 205 -4.05 5.33 10.88
N ASP A 206 -3.89 6.61 10.52
CA ASP A 206 -4.92 7.38 9.82
C ASP A 206 -4.99 6.88 8.38
N TYR A 207 -6.00 6.04 8.11
CA TYR A 207 -6.15 5.36 6.82
C TYR A 207 -6.35 6.30 5.61
N THR A 208 -6.56 7.60 5.87
CA THR A 208 -6.69 8.66 4.86
C THR A 208 -5.34 9.24 4.44
N ARG A 209 -4.29 9.04 5.24
CA ARG A 209 -2.92 9.49 4.95
C ARG A 209 -2.14 8.38 4.27
N ARG A 210 -1.51 8.71 3.15
CA ARG A 210 -0.78 7.75 2.31
C ARG A 210 0.40 8.44 1.66
N LEU A 211 1.39 7.65 1.26
CA LEU A 211 2.55 8.16 0.56
C LEU A 211 2.14 8.59 -0.85
N ASP A 212 2.68 9.71 -1.32
CA ASP A 212 2.56 10.07 -2.72
C ASP A 212 3.54 9.24 -3.56
N PRO A 213 3.15 8.70 -4.73
CA PRO A 213 4.10 8.05 -5.63
C PRO A 213 5.31 8.93 -6.00
N ASP A 214 5.20 10.27 -5.95
CA ASP A 214 6.34 11.17 -6.13
C ASP A 214 7.46 10.97 -5.10
N ASP A 215 7.12 10.60 -3.86
CA ASP A 215 8.12 10.31 -2.82
C ASP A 215 8.91 9.05 -3.17
N VAL A 216 8.27 8.06 -3.78
CA VAL A 216 8.93 6.85 -4.30
C VAL A 216 9.86 7.20 -5.44
N ILE A 217 9.43 8.03 -6.38
CA ILE A 217 10.23 8.48 -7.52
C ILE A 217 11.46 9.24 -7.03
N ALA A 218 11.30 10.14 -6.06
CA ALA A 218 12.42 10.86 -5.44
C ALA A 218 13.41 9.89 -4.76
N ALA A 219 12.90 8.90 -4.03
CA ALA A 219 13.73 7.89 -3.39
C ALA A 219 14.51 7.04 -4.40
N LEU A 220 13.88 6.62 -5.49
CA LEU A 220 14.52 5.88 -6.59
C LEU A 220 15.64 6.70 -7.26
N LYS A 221 15.38 7.97 -7.58
CA LYS A 221 16.41 8.88 -8.13
C LYS A 221 17.62 8.99 -7.20
N LYS A 222 17.39 9.14 -5.89
CA LYS A 222 18.46 9.20 -4.89
C LYS A 222 19.28 7.90 -4.86
N LEU A 223 18.63 6.74 -4.90
CA LEU A 223 19.31 5.44 -4.92
C LEU A 223 20.18 5.27 -6.17
N ASN A 224 19.67 5.65 -7.34
CA ASN A 224 20.43 5.57 -8.60
C ASN A 224 21.65 6.53 -8.59
N GLY A 225 21.50 7.73 -8.02
CA GLY A 225 22.62 8.66 -7.86
C GLY A 225 23.72 8.14 -6.91
N VAL A 226 23.35 7.43 -5.85
CA VAL A 226 24.32 6.79 -4.93
C VAL A 226 25.07 5.65 -5.62
N GLU A 227 24.39 4.85 -6.45
CA GLU A 227 25.04 3.75 -7.19
C GLU A 227 26.04 4.27 -8.23
N ALA A 228 25.67 5.32 -8.97
CA ALA A 228 26.58 5.96 -9.93
C ALA A 228 27.84 6.56 -9.25
N GLY A 229 27.72 7.05 -8.02
CA GLY A 229 28.85 7.55 -7.25
C GLY A 229 29.82 6.44 -6.81
N ARG A 230 29.30 5.27 -6.41
CA ARG A 230 30.14 4.13 -5.98
C ARG A 230 30.96 3.53 -7.11
N THR A 231 30.40 3.43 -8.32
CA THR A 231 31.13 2.92 -9.49
C THR A 231 32.29 3.82 -9.93
N ASN A 232 32.21 5.12 -9.64
CA ASN A 232 33.25 6.08 -9.99
C ASN A 232 34.41 6.11 -8.98
N ASP A 233 34.18 5.76 -7.71
CA ASP A 233 35.23 5.67 -6.68
C ASP A 233 36.06 4.37 -6.81
N GLU A 234 35.49 3.28 -7.34
CA GLU A 234 36.18 2.00 -7.50
C GLU A 234 37.07 1.91 -8.75
N THR A 235 36.90 2.82 -9.71
CA THR A 235 37.72 2.89 -10.95
C THR A 235 38.88 3.90 -10.87
N GLY A 236 39.00 4.61 -9.75
CA GLY A 236 40.01 5.65 -9.51
C GLY A 236 41.20 5.24 -8.64
N LYS A 237 41.44 3.94 -8.43
CA LYS A 237 42.61 3.42 -7.69
C LYS A 237 43.49 2.52 -8.53
#